data_AF-A0A0J6YLI6-F1
#
_entry.id   AF-A0A0J6YLI6-F1
#
_cell.length_a   1.000
_cell.length_b   1.000
_cell.length_c   1.000
_cell.angle_alpha   90.00
_cell.angle_beta   90.00
_cell.angle_gamma   90.00
#
_symmetry.space_group_name_H-M   'P 1'
#
loop_
_entity.id
_entity.type
_entity.pdbx_description
1 polymer ?
#
loop_
_entity_poly.entity_id
_entity_poly.type
_entity_poly.pdbx_seq_one_letter_code
_entity_poly.pdbx_strand_id
1 'polypeptide(L)'
;MSSSTGNGWAQLRQQARSLETQTESLFHTYAQYASAAQIPAQPSEEEQRIEVQLKDLLERREYLISQLARLLDSESGLTASALKQNNLSRHRAVLQEHQHELRRLHNAISETRDRVNLLSNIRSDISAYRASNPPIAEADYMLEERAHLDNSHNMMDSVLSQAYAVNNNFVLQRETLASINRRIIGAASQVPGVNSLINQIGAKRRRDGLLLGIFIGICFLMLLYFR
;
A
#
# COMPACT_ATOMS: atom_id res chain seq x y z
N MET A 1 -15.72 11.76 -31.96
CA MET A 1 -15.98 12.38 -30.65
C MET A 1 -15.80 11.35 -29.52
N SER A 2 -14.60 10.82 -29.30
CA SER A 2 -14.33 9.67 -28.41
C SER A 2 -13.33 9.96 -27.27
N SER A 3 -13.02 11.24 -27.00
CA SER A 3 -11.98 11.64 -26.04
C SER A 3 -12.47 11.93 -24.60
N SER A 4 -13.78 11.94 -24.34
CA SER A 4 -14.32 12.33 -23.02
C SER A 4 -14.41 11.18 -22.00
N THR A 5 -14.73 9.96 -22.42
CA THR A 5 -14.91 8.80 -21.51
C THR A 5 -13.59 8.28 -20.94
N GLY A 6 -12.51 8.33 -21.73
CA GLY A 6 -11.17 7.89 -21.29
C GLY A 6 -10.60 8.73 -20.13
N ASN A 7 -10.91 10.03 -20.09
CA ASN A 7 -10.42 10.94 -19.06
C ASN A 7 -11.15 10.75 -17.72
N GLY A 8 -12.47 10.51 -17.76
CA GLY A 8 -13.28 10.24 -16.57
C GLY A 8 -12.92 8.92 -15.87
N TRP A 9 -12.66 7.85 -16.65
CA TRP A 9 -12.22 6.57 -16.09
C TRP A 9 -10.90 6.69 -15.32
N ALA A 10 -9.91 7.36 -15.93
CA ALA A 10 -8.59 7.52 -15.33
C ALA A 10 -8.67 8.29 -14.00
N GLN A 11 -9.48 9.35 -13.96
CA GLN A 11 -9.71 10.15 -12.75
C GLN A 11 -10.38 9.34 -11.63
N LEU A 12 -11.47 8.62 -11.94
CA LEU A 12 -12.16 7.79 -10.94
C LEU A 12 -11.28 6.64 -10.43
N ARG A 13 -10.47 6.04 -11.30
CA ARG A 13 -9.50 5.01 -10.89
C ARG A 13 -8.43 5.58 -9.96
N GLN A 14 -7.92 6.78 -10.26
CA GLN A 14 -6.94 7.44 -9.39
C GLN A 14 -7.56 7.76 -8.02
N GLN A 15 -8.80 8.22 -7.99
CA GLN A 15 -9.54 8.45 -6.75
C GLN A 15 -9.80 7.16 -5.96
N ALA A 16 -10.17 6.07 -6.63
CA ALA A 16 -10.34 4.77 -5.97
C ALA A 16 -9.04 4.29 -5.31
N ARG A 17 -7.89 4.49 -5.97
CA ARG A 17 -6.56 4.18 -5.42
C ARG A 17 -6.19 5.06 -4.23
N SER A 18 -6.46 6.37 -4.29
CA SER A 18 -6.13 7.24 -3.16
C SER A 18 -6.97 6.93 -1.92
N LEU A 19 -8.23 6.54 -2.09
CA LEU A 19 -9.08 6.10 -0.98
C LEU A 19 -8.66 4.72 -0.46
N GLU A 20 -8.19 3.82 -1.33
CA GLU A 20 -7.60 2.53 -0.94
C GLU A 20 -6.40 2.73 -0.01
N THR A 21 -5.43 3.56 -0.40
CA THR A 21 -4.26 3.88 0.45
C THR A 21 -4.64 4.56 1.76
N GLN A 22 -5.63 5.46 1.75
CA GLN A 22 -6.16 6.04 2.99
C GLN A 22 -6.79 4.97 3.89
N THR A 23 -7.55 4.04 3.32
CA THR A 23 -8.15 2.92 4.06
C THR A 23 -7.07 2.05 4.71
N GLU A 24 -6.01 1.71 3.98
CA GLU A 24 -4.88 0.91 4.49
C GLU A 24 -4.18 1.61 5.67
N SER A 25 -3.97 2.93 5.58
CA SER A 25 -3.36 3.69 6.68
C SER A 25 -4.20 3.67 7.95
N LEU A 26 -5.53 3.80 7.83
CA LEU A 26 -6.43 3.70 8.98
C LEU A 26 -6.53 2.29 9.53
N PHE A 27 -6.47 1.25 8.69
CA PHE A 27 -6.40 -0.13 9.17
C PHE A 27 -5.14 -0.38 9.98
N HIS A 28 -4.01 0.19 9.58
CA HIS A 28 -2.78 0.04 10.36
C HIS A 28 -2.95 0.58 11.78
N THR A 29 -3.57 1.76 11.93
CA THR A 29 -3.88 2.34 13.25
C THR A 29 -4.95 1.53 13.99
N TYR A 30 -6.01 1.10 13.31
CA TYR A 30 -7.10 0.35 13.94
C TYR A 30 -6.65 -1.03 14.43
N ALA A 31 -5.77 -1.70 13.69
CA ALA A 31 -5.20 -2.99 14.05
C ALA A 31 -4.32 -2.91 15.31
N GLN A 32 -3.74 -1.75 15.63
CA GLN A 32 -2.97 -1.57 16.87
C GLN A 32 -3.84 -1.81 18.10
N TYR A 33 -5.11 -1.41 18.07
CA TYR A 33 -6.05 -1.69 19.18
C TYR A 33 -6.29 -3.19 19.34
N ALA A 34 -6.35 -3.98 18.26
CA ALA A 34 -6.51 -5.43 18.35
C ALA A 34 -5.26 -6.13 18.93
N SER A 35 -4.07 -5.57 18.71
CA SER A 35 -2.79 -6.12 19.20
C SER A 35 -2.34 -5.58 20.57
N ALA A 36 -3.02 -4.57 21.10
CA ALA A 36 -2.61 -3.92 22.34
C ALA A 36 -2.79 -4.86 23.54
N ALA A 37 -1.72 -5.05 24.32
CA ALA A 37 -1.73 -5.93 25.51
C ALA A 37 -2.67 -5.42 26.63
N GLN A 38 -2.91 -4.11 26.69
CA GLN A 38 -3.94 -3.50 27.52
C GLN A 38 -4.82 -2.59 26.65
N ILE A 39 -6.05 -3.04 26.41
CA ILE A 39 -7.11 -2.20 25.82
C ILE A 39 -7.95 -1.64 26.98
N PRO A 40 -8.32 -0.35 26.95
CA PRO A 40 -9.27 0.20 27.91
C PRO A 40 -10.62 -0.54 27.88
N ALA A 41 -11.25 -0.67 29.05
CA ALA A 41 -12.55 -1.33 29.21
C ALA A 41 -13.67 -0.73 28.35
N GLN A 42 -13.52 0.54 27.95
CA GLN A 42 -14.41 1.25 27.03
C GLN A 42 -13.64 1.69 25.78
N PRO A 43 -14.28 1.70 24.59
CA PRO A 43 -13.65 2.21 23.38
C PRO A 43 -13.25 3.68 23.55
N SER A 44 -12.04 4.05 23.13
CA SER A 44 -11.63 5.45 23.15
C SER A 44 -12.39 6.25 22.08
N GLU A 45 -12.51 7.57 22.27
CA GLU A 45 -13.11 8.41 21.23
C GLU A 45 -12.36 8.32 19.89
N GLU A 46 -11.04 8.14 19.95
CA GLU A 46 -10.20 7.97 18.77
C GLU A 46 -10.48 6.65 18.04
N GLU A 47 -10.62 5.54 18.76
CA GLU A 47 -10.98 4.23 18.20
C GLU A 47 -12.34 4.30 17.48
N GLN A 48 -13.35 4.88 18.14
CA GLN A 48 -14.67 5.05 17.55
C GLN A 48 -14.64 5.93 16.30
N ARG A 49 -13.88 7.04 16.34
CA ARG A 49 -13.69 7.92 15.18
C ARG A 49 -13.03 7.18 14.02
N ILE A 50 -11.99 6.40 14.27
CA ILE A 50 -11.29 5.62 13.24
C ILE A 50 -12.23 4.56 12.65
N GLU A 51 -13.00 3.86 13.46
CA GLU A 51 -13.96 2.86 12.98
C GLU A 51 -15.04 3.49 12.09
N VAL A 52 -15.58 4.65 12.49
CA VAL A 52 -16.56 5.40 11.68
C VAL A 52 -15.93 5.87 10.37
N GLN A 53 -14.70 6.39 10.40
CA GLN A 53 -13.97 6.81 9.19
C GLN A 53 -13.71 5.65 8.24
N LEU A 54 -13.34 4.47 8.76
CA LEU A 54 -13.18 3.26 7.96
C LEU A 54 -14.49 2.87 7.27
N LYS A 55 -15.62 2.89 7.99
CA LYS A 55 -16.95 2.60 7.41
C LYS A 55 -17.30 3.58 6.28
N ASP A 56 -17.13 4.89 6.50
CA ASP A 56 -17.40 5.94 5.50
C ASP A 56 -16.50 5.78 4.26
N LEU A 57 -15.19 5.51 4.45
CA LEU A 57 -14.29 5.29 3.32
C LEU A 57 -14.65 4.05 2.50
N LEU A 58 -15.06 2.95 3.15
CA LEU A 58 -15.49 1.74 2.45
C LEU A 58 -16.76 1.98 1.63
N GLU A 59 -17.73 2.71 2.18
CA GLU A 59 -18.96 3.08 1.47
C GLU A 59 -18.66 3.99 0.26
N ARG A 60 -17.79 5.00 0.43
CA ARG A 60 -17.34 5.86 -0.68
C ARG A 60 -16.61 5.08 -1.77
N ARG A 61 -15.78 4.10 -1.40
CA ARG A 61 -15.09 3.22 -2.35
C ARG A 61 -16.08 2.35 -3.11
N GLU A 62 -17.08 1.80 -2.44
CA GLU A 62 -18.16 1.03 -3.07
C GLU A 62 -18.93 1.86 -4.10
N TYR A 63 -19.27 3.09 -3.75
CA TYR A 63 -19.92 4.03 -4.67
C TYR A 63 -19.06 4.34 -5.91
N LEU A 64 -17.76 4.61 -5.74
CA LEU A 64 -16.85 4.87 -6.85
C LEU A 64 -16.63 3.64 -7.74
N ILE A 65 -16.49 2.46 -7.15
CA ILE A 65 -16.38 1.20 -7.89
C ILE A 65 -17.65 0.96 -8.71
N SER A 66 -18.82 1.30 -8.16
CA SER A 66 -20.09 1.23 -8.89
C SER A 66 -20.19 2.25 -10.03
N GLN A 67 -19.56 3.42 -9.92
CA GLN A 67 -19.45 4.37 -11.04
C GLN A 67 -18.50 3.85 -12.13
N LEU A 68 -17.35 3.30 -11.73
CA LEU A 68 -16.42 2.66 -12.66
C LEU A 68 -17.13 1.52 -13.40
N ALA A 69 -17.88 0.66 -12.71
CA ALA A 69 -18.68 -0.39 -13.37
C ALA A 69 -19.62 0.18 -14.44
N ARG A 70 -20.40 1.21 -14.11
CA ARG A 70 -21.34 1.85 -15.05
C ARG A 70 -20.64 2.47 -16.27
N LEU A 71 -19.48 3.10 -16.08
CA LEU A 71 -18.70 3.63 -17.21
C LEU A 71 -18.21 2.52 -18.13
N LEU A 72 -17.81 1.38 -17.56
CA LEU A 72 -17.37 0.22 -18.36
C LEU A 72 -18.52 -0.38 -19.16
N ASP A 73 -19.69 -0.51 -18.54
CA ASP A 73 -20.89 -1.04 -19.19
C ASP A 73 -21.41 -0.11 -20.30
N SER A 74 -21.12 1.19 -20.21
CA SER A 74 -21.47 2.18 -21.24
C SER A 74 -20.52 2.18 -22.45
N GLU A 75 -19.34 1.54 -22.35
CA GLU A 75 -18.45 1.36 -23.50
C GLU A 75 -18.96 0.22 -24.38
N SER A 76 -19.01 0.43 -25.71
CA SER A 76 -19.42 -0.62 -26.64
C SER A 76 -18.54 -1.87 -26.46
N GLY A 77 -19.13 -3.06 -26.53
CA GLY A 77 -18.40 -4.33 -26.30
C GLY A 77 -17.18 -4.54 -27.21
N LEU A 78 -17.13 -3.88 -28.36
CA LEU A 78 -16.00 -3.87 -29.30
C LEU A 78 -14.80 -3.03 -28.82
N THR A 79 -15.00 -2.12 -27.86
CA THR A 79 -13.98 -1.25 -27.25
C THR A 79 -13.72 -1.54 -25.76
N ALA A 80 -14.43 -2.53 -25.19
CA ALA A 80 -14.30 -2.90 -23.78
C ALA A 80 -12.89 -3.39 -23.48
N SER A 81 -12.13 -2.58 -22.76
CA SER A 81 -10.74 -2.89 -22.43
C SER A 81 -10.67 -3.99 -21.35
N ALA A 82 -10.08 -5.13 -21.68
CA ALA A 82 -9.79 -6.21 -20.72
C ALA A 82 -8.99 -5.70 -19.49
N LEU A 83 -8.14 -4.68 -19.68
CA LEU A 83 -7.42 -4.03 -18.60
C LEU A 83 -8.37 -3.27 -17.65
N LYS A 84 -9.39 -2.57 -18.15
CA LYS A 84 -10.39 -1.88 -17.31
C LYS A 84 -11.23 -2.88 -16.51
N GLN A 85 -11.64 -3.97 -17.14
CA GLN A 85 -12.34 -5.08 -16.48
C GLN A 85 -11.51 -5.69 -15.33
N ASN A 86 -10.23 -5.99 -15.59
CA ASN A 86 -9.33 -6.52 -14.56
C ASN A 86 -9.07 -5.52 -13.41
N ASN A 87 -8.97 -4.22 -13.70
CA ASN A 87 -8.84 -3.21 -12.64
C ASN A 87 -10.11 -3.13 -11.78
N LEU A 88 -11.29 -3.18 -12.41
CA LEU A 88 -12.55 -3.17 -11.69
C LEU A 88 -12.71 -4.41 -10.80
N SER A 89 -12.37 -5.60 -11.31
CA SER A 89 -12.40 -6.82 -10.50
C SER A 89 -11.42 -6.76 -9.33
N ARG A 90 -10.21 -6.23 -9.54
CA ARG A 90 -9.25 -6.00 -8.45
C ARG A 90 -9.81 -5.06 -7.38
N HIS A 91 -10.35 -3.91 -7.76
CA HIS A 91 -10.89 -2.96 -6.77
C HIS A 91 -12.06 -3.56 -5.98
N ARG A 92 -12.91 -4.39 -6.60
CA ARG A 92 -13.97 -5.14 -5.91
C ARG A 92 -13.41 -6.15 -4.91
N ALA A 93 -12.40 -6.93 -5.32
CA ALA A 93 -11.77 -7.91 -4.45
C ALA A 93 -11.14 -7.26 -3.22
N VAL A 94 -10.35 -6.20 -3.41
CA VAL A 94 -9.73 -5.45 -2.30
C VAL A 94 -10.78 -4.82 -1.39
N LEU A 95 -11.88 -4.28 -1.93
CA LEU A 95 -12.97 -3.75 -1.10
C LEU A 95 -13.59 -4.83 -0.21
N GLN A 96 -13.87 -6.01 -0.78
CA GLN A 96 -14.43 -7.13 -0.01
C GLN A 96 -13.48 -7.61 1.08
N GLU A 97 -12.20 -7.75 0.76
CA GLU A 97 -11.14 -8.09 1.72
C GLU A 97 -11.11 -7.09 2.89
N HIS A 98 -11.09 -5.80 2.59
CA HIS A 98 -11.09 -4.74 3.61
C HIS A 98 -12.39 -4.75 4.46
N GLN A 99 -13.55 -5.02 3.87
CA GLN A 99 -14.80 -5.17 4.63
C GLN A 99 -14.74 -6.37 5.59
N HIS A 100 -14.15 -7.49 5.16
CA HIS A 100 -13.93 -8.65 6.02
C HIS A 100 -12.92 -8.34 7.13
N GLU A 101 -11.84 -7.63 6.80
CA GLU A 101 -10.82 -7.23 7.77
C GLU A 101 -11.40 -6.34 8.86
N LEU A 102 -12.22 -5.35 8.52
CA LEU A 102 -12.88 -4.49 9.50
C LEU A 102 -13.72 -5.30 10.50
N ARG A 103 -14.53 -6.24 10.00
CA ARG A 103 -15.33 -7.14 10.86
C ARG A 103 -14.45 -8.00 11.76
N ARG A 104 -13.36 -8.55 11.21
CA ARG A 104 -12.40 -9.36 11.96
C ARG A 104 -11.75 -8.56 13.09
N LEU A 105 -11.25 -7.36 12.78
CA LEU A 105 -10.60 -6.48 13.76
C LEU A 105 -11.59 -6.03 14.85
N HIS A 106 -12.79 -5.62 14.47
CA HIS A 106 -13.83 -5.25 15.42
C HIS A 106 -14.14 -6.40 16.41
N ASN A 107 -14.33 -7.62 15.90
CA ASN A 107 -14.58 -8.78 16.74
C ASN A 107 -13.40 -9.10 17.67
N ALA A 108 -12.17 -9.04 17.17
CA ALA A 108 -10.97 -9.28 17.97
C ALA A 108 -10.79 -8.25 19.10
N ILE A 109 -11.07 -6.97 18.81
CA ILE A 109 -11.05 -5.90 19.81
C ILE A 109 -12.14 -6.12 20.86
N SER A 110 -13.36 -6.46 20.43
CA SER A 110 -14.47 -6.76 21.36
C SER A 110 -14.14 -7.95 22.26
N GLU A 111 -13.66 -9.05 21.71
CA GLU A 111 -13.29 -10.24 22.47
C GLU A 111 -12.19 -9.95 23.49
N THR A 112 -11.18 -9.18 23.09
CA THR A 112 -10.09 -8.77 23.99
C THR A 112 -10.63 -7.89 25.12
N ARG A 113 -11.55 -6.97 24.82
CA ARG A 113 -12.20 -6.10 25.81
C ARG A 113 -13.09 -6.89 26.77
N ASP A 114 -13.87 -7.84 26.28
CA ASP A 114 -14.68 -8.75 27.10
C ASP A 114 -13.80 -9.55 28.04
N ARG A 115 -12.68 -10.09 27.54
CA ARG A 115 -11.68 -10.77 28.36
C ARG A 115 -11.11 -9.86 29.45
N VAL A 116 -10.77 -8.61 29.13
CA VAL A 116 -10.26 -7.64 30.11
C VAL A 116 -11.31 -7.33 31.18
N ASN A 117 -12.57 -7.13 30.80
CA ASN A 117 -13.65 -6.85 31.73
C ASN A 117 -13.89 -8.02 32.71
N LEU A 118 -13.85 -9.25 32.22
CA LEU A 118 -13.95 -10.45 33.06
C LEU A 118 -12.75 -10.60 34.00
N LEU A 119 -11.53 -10.38 33.49
CA LEU A 119 -10.30 -10.49 34.28
C LEU A 119 -10.14 -9.36 35.30
N SER A 120 -10.72 -8.18 35.07
CA SER A 120 -10.67 -7.06 36.01
C SER A 120 -11.32 -7.41 37.35
N ASN A 121 -12.52 -8.02 37.31
CA ASN A 121 -13.24 -8.44 38.50
C ASN A 121 -12.52 -9.58 39.24
N ILE A 122 -11.95 -10.52 38.49
CA ILE A 122 -11.19 -11.62 39.08
C ILE A 122 -9.88 -11.09 39.70
N ARG A 123 -9.21 -10.15 39.04
CA ARG A 123 -7.99 -9.52 39.58
C ARG A 123 -8.26 -8.75 40.86
N SER A 124 -9.39 -8.03 40.99
CA SER A 124 -9.74 -7.38 42.25
C SER A 124 -9.90 -8.40 43.38
N ASP A 125 -10.59 -9.51 43.13
CA ASP A 125 -10.83 -10.54 44.15
C ASP A 125 -9.54 -11.28 44.53
N ILE A 126 -8.71 -11.62 43.54
CA ILE A 126 -7.38 -12.23 43.77
C ILE A 126 -6.48 -11.26 44.53
N SER A 127 -6.48 -9.96 44.19
CA SER A 127 -5.66 -8.98 44.88
C SER A 127 -6.08 -8.79 46.34
N ALA A 128 -7.39 -8.82 46.63
CA ALA A 128 -7.92 -8.79 47.99
C ALA A 128 -7.51 -10.04 48.78
N TYR A 129 -7.60 -11.23 48.16
CA TYR A 129 -7.17 -12.49 48.77
C TYR A 129 -5.65 -12.55 49.02
N ARG A 130 -4.83 -12.06 48.08
CA ARG A 130 -3.37 -11.95 48.26
C ARG A 130 -3.03 -10.98 49.38
N ALA A 131 -3.76 -9.88 49.50
CA ALA A 131 -3.57 -8.91 50.59
C ALA A 131 -3.92 -9.50 51.98
N SER A 132 -4.88 -10.44 52.05
CA SER A 132 -5.18 -11.15 53.30
C SER A 132 -4.20 -12.29 53.62
N ASN A 133 -3.42 -12.76 52.64
CA ASN A 133 -2.54 -13.93 52.77
C ASN A 133 -1.12 -13.67 52.21
N PRO A 134 -0.25 -12.96 52.95
CA PRO A 134 1.10 -12.55 52.51
C PRO A 134 2.03 -13.66 51.99
N PRO A 135 2.15 -14.84 52.65
CA PRO A 135 3.08 -15.87 52.17
C PRO A 135 2.61 -16.55 50.87
N ILE A 136 1.31 -16.55 50.58
CA ILE A 136 0.78 -17.06 49.30
C ILE A 136 1.06 -16.04 48.19
N ALA A 137 0.95 -14.74 48.49
CA ALA A 137 1.25 -13.68 47.54
C ALA A 137 2.71 -13.67 47.08
N GLU A 138 3.67 -13.97 47.97
CA GLU A 138 5.09 -14.09 47.62
C GLU A 138 5.36 -15.29 46.69
N ALA A 139 4.78 -16.45 46.99
CA ALA A 139 4.92 -17.64 46.15
C ALA A 139 4.31 -17.44 44.75
N ASP A 140 3.13 -16.83 44.67
CA ASP A 140 2.47 -16.47 43.40
C ASP A 140 3.31 -15.49 42.59
N TYR A 141 3.90 -14.48 43.24
CA TYR A 141 4.79 -13.51 42.60
C TYR A 141 6.01 -14.21 41.98
N MET A 142 6.64 -15.14 42.69
CA MET A 142 7.78 -15.90 42.16
C MET A 142 7.39 -16.78 40.96
N LEU A 143 6.19 -17.37 40.96
CA LEU A 143 5.67 -18.16 39.84
C LEU A 143 5.36 -17.29 38.62
N GLU A 144 4.77 -16.12 38.84
CA GLU A 144 4.47 -15.17 37.76
C GLU A 144 5.75 -14.58 37.15
N GLU A 145 6.77 -14.30 37.97
CA GLU A 145 8.10 -13.90 37.50
C GLU A 145 8.73 -14.97 36.61
N ARG A 146 8.64 -16.25 37.01
CA ARG A 146 9.12 -17.36 36.18
C ARG A 146 8.38 -17.45 34.83
N ALA A 147 7.05 -17.28 34.83
CA ALA A 147 6.28 -17.27 33.60
C ALA A 147 6.64 -16.08 32.70
N HIS A 148 6.91 -14.92 33.30
CA HIS A 148 7.40 -13.73 32.59
C HIS A 148 8.77 -13.98 31.93
N LEU A 149 9.69 -14.63 32.65
CA LEU A 149 11.00 -15.01 32.13
C LEU A 149 10.90 -16.00 30.96
N ASP A 150 10.07 -17.04 31.08
CA ASP A 150 9.85 -18.01 30.00
C ASP A 150 9.24 -17.35 28.75
N ASN A 151 8.25 -16.47 28.93
CA ASN A 151 7.65 -15.72 27.82
C ASN A 151 8.66 -14.78 27.14
N SER A 152 9.51 -14.11 27.93
CA SER A 152 10.59 -13.27 27.43
C SER A 152 11.59 -14.08 26.60
N HIS A 153 11.95 -15.28 27.08
CA HIS A 153 12.86 -16.17 26.37
C HIS A 153 12.28 -16.63 25.02
N ASN A 154 11.01 -17.05 25.00
CA ASN A 154 10.31 -17.43 23.77
C ASN A 154 10.21 -16.27 22.76
N MET A 155 9.99 -15.04 23.23
CA MET A 155 9.98 -13.85 22.38
C MET A 155 11.36 -13.60 21.77
N MET A 156 12.42 -13.76 22.56
CA MET A 156 13.80 -13.63 22.11
C MET A 156 14.12 -14.64 21.00
N ASP A 157 13.67 -15.89 21.14
CA ASP A 157 13.82 -16.95 20.13
C ASP A 157 13.07 -16.61 18.84
N SER A 158 11.86 -16.04 18.94
CA SER A 158 11.09 -15.57 17.78
C SER A 158 11.79 -14.45 17.02
N VAL A 159 12.30 -13.43 17.75
CA VAL A 159 13.07 -12.32 17.16
C VAL A 159 14.34 -12.84 16.50
N LEU A 160 15.04 -13.78 17.13
CA LEU A 160 16.24 -14.41 16.57
C LEU A 160 15.91 -15.16 15.27
N SER A 161 14.85 -15.97 15.27
CA SER A 161 14.36 -16.67 14.07
C SER A 161 13.97 -15.71 12.95
N GLN A 162 13.27 -14.62 13.27
CA GLN A 162 12.91 -13.58 12.31
C GLN A 162 14.15 -12.88 11.73
N ALA A 163 15.17 -12.60 12.55
CA ALA A 163 16.43 -12.03 12.09
C ALA A 163 17.15 -12.96 11.10
N TYR A 164 17.17 -14.27 11.37
CA TYR A 164 17.70 -15.27 10.42
C TYR A 164 16.91 -15.29 9.11
N ALA A 165 15.57 -15.25 9.18
CA ALA A 165 14.73 -15.21 7.99
C ALA A 165 14.96 -13.94 7.14
N VAL A 166 15.13 -12.79 7.78
CA VAL A 166 15.44 -11.52 7.10
C VAL A 166 16.82 -11.57 6.46
N ASN A 167 17.84 -12.10 7.15
CA ASN A 167 19.17 -12.28 6.59
C ASN A 167 19.14 -13.15 5.32
N ASN A 168 18.42 -14.28 5.38
CA ASN A 168 18.26 -15.16 4.22
C ASN A 168 17.49 -14.47 3.07
N ASN A 169 16.45 -13.69 3.38
CA ASN A 169 15.74 -12.88 2.38
C ASN A 169 16.66 -11.86 1.70
N PHE A 170 17.58 -11.21 2.43
CA PHE A 170 18.56 -10.31 1.82
C PHE A 170 19.52 -11.04 0.87
N VAL A 171 19.94 -12.26 1.23
CA VAL A 171 20.78 -13.10 0.34
C VAL A 171 20.02 -13.43 -0.94
N LEU A 172 18.76 -13.88 -0.83
CA LEU A 172 17.91 -14.17 -1.99
C LEU A 172 17.66 -12.90 -2.84
N GLN A 173 17.36 -11.76 -2.21
CA GLN A 173 17.17 -10.48 -2.92
C GLN A 173 18.44 -10.02 -3.66
N ARG A 174 19.62 -10.25 -3.11
CA ARG A 174 20.88 -9.97 -3.80
C ARG A 174 21.03 -10.81 -5.07
N GLU A 175 20.65 -12.08 -5.02
CA GLU A 175 20.66 -12.97 -6.19
C GLU A 175 19.65 -12.52 -7.25
N THR A 176 18.42 -12.15 -6.84
CA THR A 176 17.42 -11.63 -7.78
C THR A 176 17.87 -10.33 -8.42
N LEU A 177 18.45 -9.38 -7.68
CA LEU A 177 19.01 -8.15 -8.22
C LEU A 177 20.15 -8.41 -9.22
N ALA A 178 21.03 -9.37 -8.93
CA ALA A 178 22.07 -9.78 -9.87
C ALA A 178 21.46 -10.37 -11.15
N SER A 179 20.37 -11.16 -11.05
CA SER A 179 19.65 -11.71 -12.20
C SER A 179 18.95 -10.61 -13.03
N ILE A 180 18.39 -9.59 -12.37
CA ILE A 180 17.76 -8.44 -13.02
C ILE A 180 18.82 -7.64 -13.77
N ASN A 181 19.97 -7.37 -13.14
CA ASN A 181 21.07 -6.68 -13.78
C ASN A 181 21.56 -7.42 -15.04
N ARG A 182 21.73 -8.75 -14.97
CA ARG A 182 22.05 -9.59 -16.14
C ARG A 182 20.99 -9.48 -17.25
N ARG A 183 19.69 -9.48 -16.90
CA ARG A 183 18.60 -9.32 -17.87
C ARG A 183 18.55 -7.91 -18.47
N ILE A 184 18.81 -6.87 -17.69
CA ILE A 184 18.87 -5.48 -18.18
C ILE A 184 20.02 -5.33 -19.16
N ILE A 185 21.21 -5.84 -18.84
CA ILE A 185 22.37 -5.83 -19.76
C ILE A 185 22.05 -6.64 -21.02
N GLY A 186 21.42 -7.82 -20.88
CA GLY A 186 21.01 -8.64 -22.02
C GLY A 186 19.91 -8.01 -22.89
N ALA A 187 18.97 -7.28 -22.30
CA ALA A 187 17.96 -6.53 -23.04
C ALA A 187 18.57 -5.31 -23.74
N ALA A 188 19.48 -4.59 -23.07
CA ALA A 188 20.21 -3.47 -23.66
C ALA A 188 21.07 -3.89 -24.87
N SER A 189 21.65 -5.10 -24.86
CA SER A 189 22.38 -5.64 -26.01
C SER A 189 21.47 -6.14 -27.14
N GLN A 190 20.20 -6.45 -26.86
CA GLN A 190 19.19 -6.84 -27.86
C GLN A 190 18.36 -5.69 -28.43
N VAL A 191 18.63 -4.43 -28.06
CA VAL A 191 18.08 -3.25 -28.77
C VAL A 191 19.15 -2.63 -29.69
N PRO A 192 19.52 -3.28 -30.81
CA PRO A 192 20.28 -2.60 -31.85
C PRO A 192 19.35 -1.57 -32.51
N GLY A 193 19.72 -0.29 -32.48
CA GLY A 193 19.03 0.75 -33.26
C GLY A 193 18.71 2.05 -32.55
N VAL A 194 18.80 2.14 -31.22
CA VAL A 194 18.63 3.44 -30.51
C VAL A 194 19.67 4.46 -30.97
N ASN A 195 20.91 4.00 -31.21
CA ASN A 195 21.99 4.85 -31.74
C ASN A 195 21.73 5.31 -33.19
N SER A 196 21.04 4.50 -34.00
CA SER A 196 20.68 4.85 -35.39
C SER A 196 19.52 5.85 -35.44
N LEU A 197 18.53 5.70 -34.55
CA LEU A 197 17.38 6.62 -34.45
C LEU A 197 17.81 8.00 -33.93
N ILE A 198 18.71 8.05 -32.94
CA ILE A 198 19.32 9.31 -32.45
C ILE A 198 20.12 10.01 -33.56
N ASN A 199 20.88 9.26 -34.36
CA ASN A 199 21.63 9.83 -35.49
C ASN A 199 20.73 10.34 -36.63
N GLN A 200 19.61 9.68 -36.92
CA GLN A 200 18.64 10.15 -37.92
C GLN A 200 17.92 11.44 -37.48
N ILE A 201 17.62 11.58 -36.19
CA ILE A 201 17.01 12.80 -35.64
C ILE A 201 17.99 13.98 -35.73
N GLY A 202 19.28 13.75 -35.42
CA GLY A 202 20.33 14.77 -35.54
C GLY A 202 20.58 15.22 -37.00
N ALA A 203 20.54 14.29 -37.95
CA ALA A 203 20.78 14.59 -39.37
C ALA A 203 19.70 15.50 -39.98
N LYS A 204 18.43 15.37 -39.56
CA LYS A 204 17.33 16.19 -40.06
C LYS A 204 17.47 17.65 -39.59
N ARG A 205 17.78 17.86 -38.30
CA ARG A 205 17.97 19.19 -37.70
C ARG A 205 19.16 19.95 -38.29
N ARG A 206 20.22 19.24 -38.70
CA ARG A 206 21.40 19.84 -39.35
C ARG A 206 21.12 20.32 -40.78
N ARG A 207 20.23 19.64 -41.52
CA ARG A 207 19.82 20.07 -42.87
C ARG A 207 18.98 21.35 -42.82
N ASP A 208 18.06 21.45 -41.86
CA ASP A 208 17.23 22.65 -41.70
C ASP A 208 18.07 23.89 -41.34
N GLY A 209 19.09 23.72 -40.48
CA GLY A 209 20.03 24.80 -40.15
C GLY A 209 20.91 25.25 -41.33
N LEU A 210 21.33 24.32 -42.20
CA LEU A 210 22.11 24.66 -43.40
C LEU A 210 21.27 25.44 -44.42
N LEU A 211 20.02 25.03 -44.65
CA LEU A 211 19.10 25.72 -45.56
C LEU A 211 18.80 27.15 -45.08
N LEU A 212 18.56 27.32 -43.78
CA LEU A 212 18.34 28.63 -43.18
C LEU A 212 19.57 29.55 -43.32
N GLY A 213 20.77 29.00 -43.09
CA GLY A 213 22.04 29.74 -43.24
C GLY A 213 22.32 30.20 -44.67
N ILE A 214 22.10 29.33 -45.67
CA ILE A 214 22.24 29.68 -47.08
C ILE A 214 21.23 30.77 -47.48
N PHE A 215 19.98 30.66 -47.03
CA PHE A 215 18.94 31.65 -47.31
C PHE A 215 19.32 33.05 -46.79
N ILE A 216 19.78 33.13 -45.54
CA ILE A 216 20.25 34.38 -44.93
C ILE A 216 21.46 34.95 -45.70
N GLY A 217 22.43 34.10 -46.07
CA GLY A 217 23.60 34.52 -46.84
C GLY A 217 23.25 35.09 -48.22
N ILE A 218 22.31 34.47 -48.94
CA ILE A 218 21.84 34.97 -50.24
C ILE A 218 21.12 36.31 -50.07
N CYS A 219 20.26 36.46 -49.06
CA CYS A 219 19.60 37.74 -48.77
C CYS A 219 20.61 38.86 -48.47
N PHE A 220 21.67 38.56 -47.72
CA PHE A 220 22.73 39.54 -47.43
C PHE A 220 23.53 39.93 -48.68
N LEU A 221 23.89 38.96 -49.55
CA LEU A 221 24.58 39.24 -50.81
C LEU A 221 23.73 40.08 -51.77
N MET A 222 22.43 39.80 -51.86
CA MET A 222 21.51 40.60 -52.67
C MET A 222 21.43 42.04 -52.17
N LEU A 223 21.32 42.26 -50.85
CA LEU A 223 21.32 43.59 -50.26
C LEU A 223 22.63 44.37 -50.50
N LEU A 224 23.77 43.68 -50.56
CA LEU A 224 25.06 44.29 -50.86
C LEU A 224 25.23 44.62 -52.35
N TYR A 225 24.63 43.84 -53.25
CA TYR A 225 24.72 44.05 -54.69
C TYR A 225 23.75 45.12 -55.20
N PHE A 226 22.61 45.30 -54.52
CA PHE A 226 21.58 46.27 -54.88
C PHE A 226 21.73 47.64 -54.19
N ARG A 227 22.86 47.86 -53.51
CA ARG A 227 23.22 49.11 -52.85
C ARG A 227 24.53 49.66 -53.40
#